data_AF-A0A914N2P4-F1
#
_entry.id   AF-A0A914N2P4-F1
#
_cell.length_a   1.000
_cell.length_b   1.000
_cell.length_c   1.000
_cell.angle_alpha   90.00
_cell.angle_beta   90.00
_cell.angle_gamma   90.00
#
_symmetry.space_group_name_H-M   'P 1'
#
loop_
_entity.id
_entity.type
_entity.pdbx_description
1 polymer ?
#
loop_
_entity_poly.entity_id
_entity_poly.type
_entity_poly.pdbx_seq_one_letter_code
_entity_poly.pdbx_strand_id
1 'polypeptide(L)'
;MSTQGQIITCKAAVAWEPNKPLVFEQVEVSPPKDGEVRIKILYTALCHTDLYTLSGKDPEGIFPVIFGHEAVGQVESIGNGVESVAIGDYVIPCFVPQCRECEFCKNPKTNMCQKIRICKKILNILLLQINFILINILIFILRGIVQITKIIFLI
;
A
#
# COMPACT_ATOMS: atom_id res chain seq x y z
N MET A 1 24.33 -1.22 -0.34
CA MET A 1 24.06 -1.67 1.05
C MET A 1 22.63 -2.16 1.08
N SER A 2 22.38 -3.39 1.55
CA SER A 2 21.03 -3.96 1.56
C SER A 2 20.24 -3.39 2.75
N THR A 3 19.06 -2.84 2.49
CA THR A 3 18.11 -2.34 3.51
C THR A 3 17.11 -3.40 3.96
N GLN A 4 17.31 -4.66 3.53
CA GLN A 4 16.45 -5.80 3.84
C GLN A 4 16.38 -6.06 5.35
N GLY A 5 15.16 -6.22 5.87
CA GLY A 5 14.91 -6.47 7.30
C GLY A 5 15.11 -5.25 8.22
N GLN A 6 15.44 -4.07 7.67
CA GLN A 6 15.64 -2.84 8.42
C GLN A 6 14.51 -1.85 8.16
N ILE A 7 14.27 -0.93 9.11
CA ILE A 7 13.44 0.24 8.89
C ILE A 7 14.15 1.17 7.88
N ILE A 8 13.41 1.73 6.93
CA ILE A 8 13.91 2.75 6.01
C ILE A 8 13.27 4.09 6.37
N THR A 9 14.08 5.13 6.53
CA THR A 9 13.58 6.50 6.59
C THR A 9 13.57 7.11 5.18
N CYS A 10 12.43 7.62 4.72
CA CYS A 10 12.31 8.26 3.41
C CYS A 10 11.28 9.39 3.40
N LYS A 11 11.27 10.18 2.33
CA LYS A 11 10.33 11.30 2.18
C LYS A 11 8.97 10.82 1.69
N ALA A 12 7.89 11.28 2.32
CA ALA A 12 6.53 11.09 1.83
C ALA A 12 5.71 12.38 1.91
N ALA A 13 4.70 12.49 1.04
CA ALA A 13 3.68 13.52 1.14
C ALA A 13 2.52 13.01 2.01
N VAL A 14 2.36 13.58 3.19
CA VAL A 14 1.39 13.16 4.20
C VAL A 14 0.21 14.14 4.21
N ALA A 15 -1.00 13.61 4.12
CA ALA A 15 -2.22 14.34 4.41
C ALA A 15 -2.61 14.11 5.87
N TRP A 16 -2.45 15.14 6.69
CA TRP A 16 -2.79 15.09 8.11
C TRP A 16 -4.29 15.22 8.37
N GLU A 17 -4.97 16.01 7.55
CA GLU A 17 -6.38 16.36 7.70
C GLU A 17 -7.03 16.55 6.31
N PRO A 18 -8.35 16.37 6.19
CA PRO A 18 -9.07 16.66 4.96
C PRO A 18 -8.99 18.15 4.59
N ASN A 19 -8.92 18.44 3.29
CA ASN A 19 -8.82 19.77 2.69
C ASN A 19 -7.61 20.61 3.15
N LYS A 20 -6.56 19.98 3.67
CA LYS A 20 -5.28 20.64 3.95
C LYS A 20 -4.24 20.32 2.87
N PRO A 21 -3.28 21.23 2.61
CA PRO A 21 -2.13 20.90 1.78
C PRO A 21 -1.37 19.69 2.33
N LEU A 22 -0.78 18.89 1.43
CA LEU A 22 0.11 17.81 1.82
C LEU A 22 1.39 18.37 2.44
N VAL A 23 1.89 17.71 3.48
CA VAL A 23 3.16 18.05 4.13
C VAL A 23 4.21 17.01 3.75
N PHE A 24 5.37 17.46 3.27
CA PHE A 24 6.49 16.56 3.00
C PHE A 24 7.23 16.26 4.29
N GLU A 25 7.27 14.99 4.68
CA GLU A 25 7.89 14.54 5.92
C GLU A 25 8.82 13.35 5.71
N GLN A 26 9.73 13.17 6.65
CA GLN A 26 10.48 11.93 6.78
C GLN A 26 9.61 10.91 7.53
N VAL A 27 9.36 9.78 6.89
CA VAL A 27 8.56 8.69 7.44
C VAL A 27 9.41 7.45 7.60
N GLU A 28 9.06 6.63 8.59
CA GLU A 28 9.69 5.35 8.82
C GLU A 28 8.90 4.23 8.16
N VAL A 29 9.59 3.41 7.39
CA VAL A 29 9.04 2.30 6.62
C VAL A 29 9.55 0.99 7.17
N SER A 30 8.70 0.31 7.92
CA SER A 30 9.01 -1.03 8.45
C SER A 30 9.38 -2.02 7.33
N PRO A 31 10.21 -3.03 7.62
CA PRO A 31 10.43 -4.14 6.70
C PRO A 31 9.13 -4.90 6.41
N PRO A 32 9.01 -5.54 5.23
CA PRO A 32 7.82 -6.31 4.88
C PRO A 32 7.65 -7.53 5.81
N LYS A 33 6.43 -7.78 6.28
CA LYS A 33 6.05 -8.98 7.04
C LYS A 33 5.82 -10.17 6.12
N ASP A 34 5.46 -11.32 6.70
CA ASP A 34 5.04 -12.52 5.97
C ASP A 34 3.97 -12.18 4.95
N GLY A 35 4.26 -12.51 3.71
CA GLY A 35 3.46 -12.05 2.62
C GLY A 35 3.34 -10.52 2.62
N GLU A 36 4.43 -9.80 2.45
CA GLU A 36 4.39 -8.39 2.06
C GLU A 36 5.56 -8.11 1.12
N VAL A 37 5.44 -7.05 0.32
CA VAL A 37 6.52 -6.59 -0.57
C VAL A 37 6.73 -5.11 -0.33
N ARG A 38 7.98 -4.72 -0.12
CA ARG A 38 8.38 -3.32 -0.02
C ARG A 38 8.99 -2.87 -1.33
N ILE A 39 8.52 -1.72 -1.83
CA ILE A 39 8.84 -1.25 -3.18
C ILE A 39 9.45 0.14 -3.09
N LYS A 40 10.55 0.33 -3.82
CA LYS A 40 11.09 1.63 -4.17
C LYS A 40 10.27 2.26 -5.28
N ILE A 41 9.39 3.19 -4.91
CA ILE A 41 8.59 3.95 -5.86
C ILE A 41 9.50 4.91 -6.62
N LEU A 42 9.43 4.83 -7.96
CA LEU A 42 10.22 5.66 -8.87
C LEU A 42 9.40 6.84 -9.37
N TYR A 43 8.15 6.57 -9.75
CA TYR A 43 7.19 7.56 -10.22
C TYR A 43 5.80 7.19 -9.75
N THR A 44 4.99 8.20 -9.44
CA THR A 44 3.56 8.04 -9.18
C THR A 44 2.81 9.24 -9.70
N ALA A 45 1.63 8.98 -10.23
CA ALA A 45 0.67 9.99 -10.67
C ALA A 45 -0.33 10.29 -9.56
N LEU A 46 -1.11 11.35 -9.75
CA LEU A 46 -2.27 11.71 -8.96
C LEU A 46 -3.49 11.67 -9.86
N CYS A 47 -4.61 11.17 -9.36
CA CYS A 47 -5.87 11.26 -10.06
C CYS A 47 -6.97 11.85 -9.18
N HIS A 48 -8.17 11.97 -9.74
CA HIS A 48 -9.31 12.55 -9.02
C HIS A 48 -9.68 11.75 -7.76
N THR A 49 -9.41 10.44 -7.70
CA THR A 49 -9.68 9.62 -6.53
C THR A 49 -8.86 10.07 -5.32
N ASP A 50 -7.58 10.40 -5.50
CA ASP A 50 -6.74 10.91 -4.40
C ASP A 50 -7.29 12.26 -3.88
N LEU A 51 -7.71 13.14 -4.80
CA LEU A 51 -8.31 14.44 -4.45
C LEU A 51 -9.67 14.27 -3.76
N TYR A 52 -10.47 13.28 -4.17
CA TYR A 52 -11.76 12.99 -3.57
C TYR A 52 -11.59 12.56 -2.11
N THR A 53 -10.65 11.66 -1.82
CA THR A 53 -10.32 11.29 -0.44
C THR A 53 -9.73 12.47 0.33
N LEU A 54 -8.78 13.22 -0.24
CA LEU A 54 -8.21 14.43 0.38
C LEU A 54 -9.30 15.46 0.72
N SER A 55 -10.36 15.56 -0.07
CA SER A 55 -11.46 16.50 0.19
C SER A 55 -12.32 16.14 1.41
N GLY A 56 -12.12 14.97 2.01
CA GLY A 56 -12.93 14.45 3.13
C GLY A 56 -14.34 14.00 2.72
N LYS A 57 -14.64 13.92 1.42
CA LYS A 57 -15.92 13.44 0.89
C LYS A 57 -15.99 11.91 0.77
N ASP A 58 -14.84 11.25 0.83
CA ASP A 58 -14.74 9.80 0.85
C ASP A 58 -15.14 9.27 2.24
N PRO A 59 -16.26 8.53 2.38
CA PRO A 59 -16.65 7.95 3.65
C PRO A 59 -15.68 6.87 4.14
N GLU A 60 -14.80 6.36 3.27
CA GLU A 60 -13.72 5.44 3.64
C GLU A 60 -12.39 6.17 3.93
N GLY A 61 -12.35 7.51 3.82
CA GLY A 61 -11.15 8.30 4.04
C GLY A 61 -10.73 8.34 5.51
N ILE A 62 -9.48 7.93 5.78
CA ILE A 62 -8.91 7.89 7.14
C ILE A 62 -7.61 8.68 7.12
N PHE A 63 -7.48 9.65 8.03
CA PHE A 63 -6.30 10.50 8.16
C PHE A 63 -5.56 10.21 9.49
N PRO A 64 -4.22 10.34 9.56
CA PRO A 64 -3.32 10.76 8.48
C PRO A 64 -3.10 9.67 7.42
N VAL A 65 -2.87 10.09 6.17
CA VAL A 65 -2.72 9.17 5.02
C VAL A 65 -1.67 9.66 4.02
N ILE A 66 -0.96 8.71 3.42
CA ILE A 66 -0.10 8.90 2.24
C ILE A 66 -0.90 8.34 1.05
N PHE A 67 -1.17 9.19 0.06
CA PHE A 67 -1.90 8.83 -1.16
C PHE A 67 -0.98 8.22 -2.22
N GLY A 68 -1.55 7.94 -3.40
CA GLY A 68 -0.85 7.35 -4.52
C GLY A 68 -1.29 5.91 -4.70
N HIS A 69 -2.09 5.69 -5.75
CA HIS A 69 -2.52 4.36 -6.21
C HIS A 69 -2.18 4.12 -7.69
N GLU A 70 -1.43 5.03 -8.30
CA GLU A 70 -0.97 4.99 -9.69
C GLU A 70 0.54 5.16 -9.73
N ALA A 71 1.30 4.07 -9.57
CA ALA A 71 2.76 4.16 -9.52
C ALA A 71 3.48 3.06 -10.29
N VAL A 72 4.77 3.27 -10.48
CA VAL A 72 5.74 2.25 -10.87
C VAL A 72 6.93 2.29 -9.92
N GLY A 73 7.43 1.12 -9.57
CA GLY A 73 8.57 1.01 -8.66
C GLY A 73 9.38 -0.24 -8.91
N GLN A 74 10.44 -0.38 -8.13
CA GLN A 74 11.29 -1.57 -8.10
C GLN A 74 11.15 -2.27 -6.75
N VAL A 75 11.03 -3.59 -6.74
CA VAL A 75 10.98 -4.39 -5.50
C VAL A 75 12.30 -4.21 -4.74
N GLU A 76 12.21 -3.68 -3.53
CA GLU A 76 13.37 -3.46 -2.65
C GLU A 76 13.59 -4.65 -1.71
N SER A 77 12.52 -5.18 -1.12
CA SER A 77 12.58 -6.39 -0.29
C SER A 77 11.23 -7.11 -0.27
N ILE A 78 11.29 -8.41 0.05
CA ILE A 78 10.14 -9.30 0.13
C ILE A 78 10.10 -9.96 1.51
N GLY A 79 8.90 -10.16 2.04
CA GLY A 79 8.69 -10.97 3.24
C GLY A 79 8.50 -12.46 2.95
N ASN A 80 8.39 -13.27 3.99
CA ASN A 80 8.32 -14.72 3.85
C ASN A 80 7.08 -15.17 3.04
N GLY A 81 7.24 -16.18 2.18
CA GLY A 81 6.13 -16.74 1.39
C GLY A 81 5.72 -15.91 0.17
N VAL A 82 6.45 -14.84 -0.16
CA VAL A 82 6.35 -14.16 -1.45
C VAL A 82 7.08 -14.99 -2.51
N GLU A 83 6.34 -15.48 -3.49
CA GLU A 83 6.90 -16.25 -4.63
C GLU A 83 6.64 -15.57 -5.99
N SER A 84 5.79 -14.54 -6.02
CA SER A 84 5.31 -13.94 -7.27
C SER A 84 6.23 -12.90 -7.90
N VAL A 85 7.20 -12.38 -7.14
CA VAL A 85 8.18 -11.38 -7.57
C VAL A 85 9.50 -11.59 -6.83
N ALA A 86 10.59 -11.08 -7.41
CA ALA A 86 11.92 -11.07 -6.84
C ALA A 86 12.41 -9.65 -6.54
N ILE A 87 13.40 -9.52 -5.66
CA ILE A 87 14.10 -8.26 -5.41
C ILE A 87 14.72 -7.78 -6.72
N GLY A 88 14.49 -6.51 -7.07
CA GLY A 88 14.96 -5.90 -8.31
C GLY A 88 13.92 -5.88 -9.44
N ASP A 89 12.80 -6.60 -9.32
CA ASP A 89 11.74 -6.57 -10.32
C ASP A 89 11.07 -5.19 -10.40
N TYR A 90 10.75 -4.75 -11.62
CA TYR A 90 9.91 -3.57 -11.83
C TYR A 90 8.43 -3.97 -11.77
N VAL A 91 7.67 -3.24 -10.96
CA VAL A 91 6.30 -3.61 -10.61
C VAL A 91 5.37 -2.40 -10.62
N ILE A 92 4.10 -2.66 -10.93
CA ILE A 92 3.00 -1.70 -10.81
C ILE A 92 2.13 -2.15 -9.63
N PRO A 93 2.07 -1.39 -8.52
CA PRO A 93 1.09 -1.59 -7.46
C PRO A 93 -0.35 -1.46 -7.96
N CYS A 94 -1.18 -2.48 -7.72
CA CYS A 94 -2.59 -2.49 -8.09
C CYS A 94 -3.49 -2.46 -6.86
N PHE A 95 -4.42 -1.50 -6.81
CA PHE A 95 -5.38 -1.38 -5.70
C PHE A 95 -6.45 -2.49 -5.68
N VAL A 96 -6.73 -3.11 -6.84
CA VAL A 96 -7.57 -4.32 -6.92
C VAL A 96 -6.68 -5.56 -6.84
N PRO A 97 -6.84 -6.42 -5.82
CA PRO A 97 -6.03 -7.63 -5.71
C PRO A 97 -6.49 -8.71 -6.69
N GLN A 98 -5.64 -9.72 -6.91
CA GLN A 98 -5.97 -10.89 -7.72
C GLN A 98 -5.34 -12.17 -7.11
N CYS A 99 -6.06 -12.78 -6.16
CA CYS A 99 -5.55 -13.94 -5.40
C CYS A 99 -5.60 -15.28 -6.13
N ARG A 100 -6.25 -15.35 -7.30
CA ARG A 100 -6.40 -16.55 -8.17
C ARG A 100 -7.13 -17.75 -7.55
N GLU A 101 -7.45 -17.74 -6.25
CA GLU A 101 -8.08 -18.88 -5.57
C GLU A 101 -9.58 -18.67 -5.24
N CYS A 102 -10.05 -17.43 -5.12
CA CYS A 102 -11.45 -17.13 -4.82
C CYS A 102 -12.36 -17.34 -6.04
N GLU A 103 -13.67 -17.50 -5.79
CA GLU A 103 -14.67 -17.73 -6.84
C GLU A 103 -14.63 -16.64 -7.92
N PHE A 104 -14.46 -15.38 -7.51
CA PHE A 104 -14.42 -14.24 -8.43
C PHE A 104 -13.16 -14.25 -9.30
N CYS A 105 -12.00 -14.62 -8.75
CA CYS A 105 -10.78 -14.71 -9.56
C CYS A 105 -10.80 -15.90 -10.54
N LYS A 106 -11.57 -16.96 -10.23
CA LYS A 106 -11.77 -18.11 -11.12
C LYS A 106 -12.83 -17.85 -12.19
N ASN A 107 -13.63 -16.80 -12.05
CA ASN A 107 -14.68 -16.43 -12.99
C ASN A 107 -14.13 -15.47 -14.05
N PRO A 108 -14.13 -15.83 -15.35
CA PRO A 108 -13.58 -14.98 -16.41
C PRO A 108 -14.39 -13.69 -16.68
N LYS A 109 -15.57 -13.53 -16.05
CA LYS A 109 -16.45 -12.37 -16.26
C LYS A 109 -16.22 -11.24 -15.26
N THR A 110 -15.28 -11.38 -14.32
CA THR A 110 -15.02 -10.35 -13.30
C THR A 110 -13.55 -10.29 -12.92
N ASN A 111 -13.09 -9.09 -12.58
CA ASN A 111 -11.78 -8.83 -11.98
C ASN A 111 -11.89 -8.50 -10.48
N MET A 112 -13.08 -8.57 -9.89
CA MET A 112 -13.34 -8.14 -8.51
C MET A 112 -13.03 -9.24 -7.50
N CYS A 113 -11.74 -9.41 -7.17
CA CYS A 113 -11.32 -10.38 -6.16
C CYS A 113 -12.03 -10.13 -4.82
N GLN A 114 -12.68 -11.15 -4.26
CA GLN A 114 -13.45 -11.04 -3.01
C GLN A 114 -12.61 -10.56 -1.84
N LYS A 115 -11.33 -10.88 -1.86
CA LYS A 115 -10.44 -10.55 -0.78
C LYS A 115 -10.13 -9.05 -0.68
N ILE A 116 -10.51 -8.24 -1.67
CA ILE A 116 -10.57 -6.78 -1.55
C ILE A 116 -11.38 -6.34 -0.32
N ARG A 117 -12.48 -7.03 0.00
CA ARG A 117 -13.35 -6.72 1.13
C ARG A 117 -12.73 -7.07 2.48
N ILE A 118 -11.91 -8.13 2.53
CA ILE A 118 -11.16 -8.51 3.73
C ILE A 118 -10.09 -7.46 4.01
N CYS A 119 -9.37 -7.02 2.97
CA CYS A 119 -8.37 -5.97 3.09
C CYS A 119 -8.97 -4.67 3.64
N LYS A 120 -10.16 -4.26 3.14
CA LYS A 120 -10.88 -3.09 3.65
C LYS A 120 -11.37 -3.26 5.10
N LYS A 121 -11.89 -4.43 5.47
CA LYS A 121 -12.45 -4.68 6.81
C LYS A 121 -11.36 -4.74 7.90
N ILE A 122 -10.19 -5.29 7.59
CA ILE A 122 -9.04 -5.34 8.51
C ILE A 122 -8.46 -3.94 8.74
N LEU A 123 -8.41 -3.10 7.69
CA LEU A 123 -7.97 -1.70 7.80
C LEU A 123 -8.81 -0.91 8.83
N ASN A 124 -10.11 -1.20 8.91
CA ASN A 124 -11.02 -0.56 9.88
C ASN A 124 -10.92 -1.11 11.32
N ILE A 125 -10.46 -2.34 11.53
CA ILE A 125 -10.45 -2.98 12.86
C ILE A 125 -9.13 -2.71 13.62
N LEU A 126 -8.01 -2.54 12.92
CA LEU A 126 -6.70 -2.30 13.54
C LEU A 126 -6.49 -0.86 14.05
N LEU A 127 -7.46 0.04 13.86
CA LEU A 127 -7.38 1.45 14.27
C LEU A 127 -7.79 1.71 15.74
N LEU A 128 -8.12 0.68 16.52
CA LEU A 128 -8.50 0.82 17.94
C LEU A 128 -7.34 0.79 18.94
N GLN A 129 -6.08 0.74 18.49
CA GLN A 129 -4.91 0.90 19.36
C GLN A 129 -4.12 2.16 18.96
N ILE A 130 -4.68 3.32 19.29
CA ILE A 130 -4.02 4.62 19.17
C ILE A 130 -3.24 4.87 20.46
N ASN A 131 -1.94 4.62 20.42
CA ASN A 131 -0.92 5.41 21.11
C ASN A 131 0.44 5.05 20.47
N PHE A 132 1.18 6.09 20.10
CA PHE A 132 2.49 6.10 19.44
C PHE A 132 2.51 6.16 17.91
N ILE A 133 3.23 7.20 17.48
CA ILE A 133 3.73 7.54 16.17
C ILE A 133 4.46 6.33 15.57
N LEU A 134 3.70 5.46 14.94
CA LEU A 134 4.19 4.38 14.08
C LEU A 134 3.23 4.40 12.90
N ILE A 135 3.74 4.88 11.77
CA ILE A 135 3.09 4.78 10.46
C ILE A 135 2.97 3.28 10.19
N ASN A 136 1.86 2.69 10.67
CA ASN A 136 1.59 1.27 10.55
C ASN A 136 1.26 0.97 9.09
N ILE A 137 2.32 0.59 8.39
CA ILE A 137 2.30 0.00 7.07
C ILE A 137 1.68 -1.38 7.22
N LEU A 138 0.50 -1.54 6.62
CA LEU A 138 -0.21 -2.79 6.55
C LEU A 138 -0.44 -3.05 5.06
N ILE A 139 0.40 -3.90 4.47
CA ILE A 139 0.40 -4.22 3.03
C ILE A 139 0.10 -5.72 2.91
N PHE A 140 -1.17 -6.11 2.93
CA PHE A 140 -1.57 -7.52 2.85
C PHE A 140 -1.37 -8.12 1.43
N ILE A 141 -0.71 -9.28 1.27
CA ILE A 141 -0.85 -10.14 0.05
C ILE A 141 -2.02 -11.07 0.17
N LEU A 142 -2.47 -11.48 -1.01
CA LEU A 142 -3.09 -12.76 -1.23
C LEU A 142 -2.46 -13.44 -2.45
N ARG A 143 -1.70 -14.52 -2.21
CA ARG A 143 -1.24 -15.56 -3.14
C ARG A 143 -1.23 -15.19 -4.63
N GLY A 144 -0.10 -14.65 -5.10
CA GLY A 144 0.30 -14.73 -6.50
C GLY A 144 0.38 -13.42 -7.28
N ILE A 145 -0.10 -12.30 -6.73
CA ILE A 145 0.10 -10.96 -7.31
C ILE A 145 0.38 -9.98 -6.16
N VAL A 146 1.38 -9.13 -6.34
CA VAL A 146 1.80 -8.14 -5.34
C VAL A 146 0.68 -7.13 -5.13
N GLN A 147 -0.05 -7.28 -4.05
CA GLN A 147 -1.03 -6.31 -3.59
C GLN A 147 -0.27 -5.26 -2.79
N ILE A 148 -0.14 -4.05 -3.31
CA ILE A 148 0.47 -2.93 -2.60
C ILE A 148 -0.62 -1.89 -2.42
N THR A 149 -1.15 -1.83 -1.21
CA THR A 149 -2.21 -0.89 -0.85
C THR A 149 -1.68 0.49 -0.43
N LYS A 150 -0.35 0.69 -0.36
CA LYS A 150 0.28 2.01 -0.14
C LYS A 150 1.64 2.12 -0.85
N ILE A 151 1.73 3.11 -1.72
CA ILE A 151 2.95 3.54 -2.43
C ILE A 151 3.71 4.47 -1.48
N ILE A 152 4.91 4.07 -1.09
CA ILE A 152 5.78 4.94 -0.29
C ILE A 152 6.83 5.51 -1.23
N PHE A 153 6.78 6.83 -1.40
CA PHE A 153 7.79 7.58 -2.12
C PHE A 153 9.17 7.30 -1.49
N LEU A 154 10.07 6.71 -2.26
CA LEU A 154 11.48 6.62 -1.92
C LEU A 154 12.20 7.63 -2.81
N ILE A 155 12.04 8.92 -2.46
CA ILE A 155 12.86 10.01 -3.01
C ILE A 155 14.11 10.14 -2.15
#